data_AF-I1IPL2-F1
#
_entry.id   AF-I1IPL2-F1
#
_cell.length_a   1.000
_cell.length_b   1.000
_cell.length_c   1.000
_cell.angle_alpha   90.00
_cell.angle_beta   90.00
_cell.angle_gamma   90.00
#
_symmetry.space_group_name_H-M   'P 1'
#
loop_
_entity.id
_entity.type
_entity.pdbx_description
1 polymer ?
#
loop_
_entity_poly.entity_id
_entity_poly.type
_entity_poly.pdbx_seq_one_letter_code
_entity_poly.pdbx_strand_id
1 'polypeptide(L)'
;MAEKSNASLTYPLLELVNSDPDCSSQKVFSLADQKVHDITPAKSSEKIYLTTPQGWVLVQSCSNSSSEDPGTYLLNPQDGSRIELPTLRDDDVLRENCRCILSDRVAGCGVLVFDMQSPVKWFCRVGVGEGCCWSRHGYDIGCYDLPVEYCPIPKKKNLFDIAAVNGSFFFFDWNGSLGPQVSSIQILYRWRSGPT
;
A
#
# COMPACT_ATOMS: atom_id res chain seq x y z
N MET A 1 -19.07 -41.41 3.72
CA MET A 1 -19.90 -40.20 3.55
C MET A 1 -19.67 -39.35 4.79
N ALA A 2 -18.84 -38.31 4.66
CA ALA A 2 -19.23 -36.88 4.74
C ALA A 2 -19.67 -36.51 6.17
N GLU A 3 -18.99 -35.61 6.87
CA GLU A 3 -18.88 -34.20 6.51
C GLU A 3 -17.61 -33.57 7.12
N LYS A 4 -16.78 -32.94 6.29
CA LYS A 4 -15.64 -32.11 6.73
C LYS A 4 -16.22 -30.78 7.22
N SER A 5 -16.17 -30.56 8.53
CA SER A 5 -16.48 -29.26 9.14
C SER A 5 -15.47 -28.21 8.65
N ASN A 6 -16.01 -27.23 7.92
CA ASN A 6 -15.30 -26.11 7.32
C ASN A 6 -14.82 -25.18 8.45
N ALA A 7 -13.53 -25.25 8.81
CA ALA A 7 -12.94 -24.33 9.76
C ALA A 7 -12.84 -22.95 9.10
N SER A 8 -13.72 -22.05 9.54
CA SER A 8 -13.72 -20.63 9.22
C SER A 8 -12.30 -20.05 9.38
N LEU A 9 -11.66 -19.75 8.25
CA LEU A 9 -10.36 -19.07 8.17
C LEU A 9 -10.51 -17.68 8.81
N THR A 10 -10.22 -17.61 10.10
CA THR A 10 -10.35 -16.40 10.91
C THR A 10 -9.04 -15.64 10.79
N TYR A 11 -9.08 -14.53 10.05
CA TYR A 11 -7.95 -13.64 9.82
C TYR A 11 -7.50 -13.00 11.14
N PRO A 12 -6.22 -13.05 11.53
CA PRO A 12 -5.73 -12.25 12.64
C PRO A 12 -5.61 -10.80 12.18
N LEU A 13 -6.65 -10.01 12.43
CA LEU A 13 -6.55 -8.56 12.48
C LEU A 13 -5.68 -8.23 13.70
N LEU A 14 -4.50 -7.66 13.44
CA LEU A 14 -3.57 -7.21 14.45
C LEU A 14 -3.74 -5.70 14.62
N GLU A 15 -4.25 -5.28 15.77
CA GLU A 15 -4.45 -3.87 16.11
C GLU A 15 -3.32 -3.40 17.04
N LEU A 16 -2.70 -2.28 16.68
CA LEU A 16 -1.60 -1.73 17.46
C LEU A 16 -2.15 -0.98 18.68
N VAL A 17 -1.90 -1.49 19.90
CA VAL A 17 -2.62 -1.02 21.09
C VAL A 17 -1.96 0.17 21.78
N ASN A 18 -0.65 0.41 21.65
CA ASN A 18 0.00 1.64 22.10
C ASN A 18 1.45 1.68 21.59
N SER A 19 1.90 2.84 21.10
CA SER A 19 3.32 3.12 20.87
C SER A 19 3.81 4.02 21.99
N ASP A 20 4.40 3.42 23.04
CA ASP A 20 5.19 4.19 24.02
C ASP A 20 6.55 4.50 23.35
N PRO A 21 6.88 5.77 23.09
CA PRO A 21 8.05 6.13 22.28
C PRO A 21 9.39 5.69 22.90
N ASP A 22 9.44 5.43 24.21
CA ASP A 22 10.63 4.97 24.93
C ASP A 22 10.69 3.44 25.13
N CYS A 23 9.63 2.70 24.77
CA CYS A 23 9.58 1.25 24.96
C CYS A 23 9.99 0.51 23.68
N SER A 24 10.95 -0.42 23.80
CA SER A 24 11.40 -1.29 22.70
C SER A 24 10.41 -2.42 22.37
N SER A 25 9.22 -2.42 22.97
CA SER A 25 8.18 -3.41 22.76
C SER A 25 6.89 -2.71 22.34
N GLN A 26 6.30 -3.19 21.25
CA GLN A 26 5.01 -2.76 20.75
C GLN A 26 3.96 -3.78 21.17
N LYS A 27 2.86 -3.29 21.72
CA LYS A 27 1.73 -4.15 22.09
C LYS A 27 0.78 -4.27 20.90
N VAL A 28 0.56 -5.51 20.47
CA VAL A 28 -0.33 -5.81 19.35
C VAL A 28 -1.44 -6.73 19.82
N PHE A 29 -2.68 -6.39 19.53
CA PHE A 29 -3.85 -7.17 19.89
C PHE A 29 -4.29 -8.03 18.72
N SER A 30 -4.27 -9.35 18.92
CA SER A 30 -4.84 -10.32 17.98
C SER A 30 -6.35 -10.39 18.20
N LEU A 31 -7.14 -9.98 17.21
CA LEU A 31 -8.60 -10.16 17.26
C LEU A 31 -9.00 -11.64 17.23
N ALA A 32 -8.19 -12.50 16.59
CA ALA A 32 -8.45 -13.94 16.51
C ALA A 32 -8.31 -14.61 17.89
N ASP A 33 -7.31 -14.19 18.66
CA ASP A 33 -7.01 -14.78 19.96
C ASP A 33 -7.57 -13.96 21.14
N GLN A 34 -8.12 -12.78 20.86
CA GLN A 34 -8.52 -11.76 21.84
C GLN A 34 -7.45 -11.51 22.90
N LYS A 35 -6.18 -11.47 22.46
CA LYS A 35 -5.01 -11.37 23.34
C LYS A 35 -4.03 -10.31 22.86
N VAL A 36 -3.42 -9.66 23.85
CA VAL A 36 -2.31 -8.72 23.63
C VAL A 36 -1.01 -9.51 23.61
N HIS A 37 -0.23 -9.31 22.56
CA HIS A 37 1.12 -9.82 22.41
C HIS A 37 2.11 -8.66 22.53
N ASP A 38 3.15 -8.87 23.33
CA ASP A 38 4.33 -8.03 23.34
C ASP A 38 5.21 -8.45 22.17
N ILE A 39 5.21 -7.65 21.11
CA ILE A 39 6.09 -7.85 19.97
C ILE A 39 7.23 -6.86 20.14
N THR A 40 8.47 -7.34 20.24
CA THR A 40 9.63 -6.45 20.06
C THR A 40 9.67 -6.13 18.57
N PRO A 41 9.27 -4.92 18.11
CA PRO A 41 9.51 -4.57 16.73
C PRO A 41 11.02 -4.69 16.53
N ALA A 42 11.43 -5.44 15.51
CA ALA A 42 12.78 -5.29 15.02
C ALA A 42 12.90 -3.83 14.61
N LYS A 43 13.53 -3.02 15.46
CA LYS A 43 13.76 -1.59 15.26
C LYS A 43 14.86 -1.44 14.20
N SER A 44 14.65 -2.02 13.03
CA SER A 44 15.44 -1.71 11.84
C SER A 44 14.75 -0.53 11.19
N SER A 45 15.28 0.67 11.42
CA SER A 45 14.94 1.92 10.72
C SER A 45 15.24 1.88 9.20
N GLU A 46 15.30 0.69 8.63
CA GLU A 46 15.85 0.37 7.31
C GLU A 46 14.80 -0.27 6.39
N LYS A 47 13.62 -0.61 6.94
CA LYS A 47 12.52 -1.25 6.23
C LYS A 47 11.22 -0.50 6.43
N ILE A 48 10.47 -0.37 5.34
CA ILE A 48 9.14 0.25 5.32
C ILE A 48 8.11 -0.84 5.09
N TYR A 49 7.04 -0.80 5.88
CA TYR A 49 5.97 -1.78 5.86
C TYR A 49 4.65 -1.09 5.55
N LEU A 50 4.04 -1.39 4.41
CA LEU A 50 2.72 -0.86 4.03
C LEU A 50 1.72 -2.00 3.96
N THR A 51 0.72 -1.97 4.83
CA THR A 51 -0.37 -2.94 4.81
C THR A 51 -1.29 -2.70 3.61
N THR A 52 -1.81 -3.79 3.05
CA THR A 52 -2.79 -3.74 1.95
C THR A 52 -4.15 -4.20 2.48
N PRO A 53 -5.27 -3.65 1.98
CA PRO A 53 -6.61 -4.15 2.32
C PRO A 53 -6.82 -5.63 1.99
N GLN A 54 -6.00 -6.19 1.10
CA GLN A 54 -6.05 -7.59 0.69
C GLN A 54 -5.29 -8.53 1.66
N GLY A 55 -4.74 -8.02 2.76
CA GLY A 55 -4.09 -8.83 3.80
C GLY A 55 -2.60 -9.12 3.57
N TRP A 56 -1.99 -8.50 2.56
CA TRP A 56 -0.56 -8.56 2.30
C TRP A 56 0.16 -7.33 2.84
N VAL A 57 1.47 -7.43 3.07
CA VAL A 57 2.32 -6.32 3.51
C VAL A 57 3.39 -6.06 2.46
N LEU A 58 3.41 -4.86 1.88
CA LEU A 58 4.53 -4.43 1.06
C LEU A 58 5.71 -4.08 1.96
N VAL A 59 6.84 -4.70 1.71
CA VAL A 59 8.10 -4.44 2.41
C VAL A 59 9.09 -3.83 1.42
N GLN A 60 9.66 -2.69 1.77
CA GLN A 60 10.80 -2.10 1.06
C GLN A 60 11.99 -2.06 1.99
N SER A 61 13.08 -2.76 1.63
CA SER A 61 14.37 -2.65 2.30
C SER A 61 15.23 -1.62 1.57
N CYS A 62 15.82 -0.67 2.29
CA CYS A 62 16.74 0.30 1.71
C CYS A 62 18.10 -0.34 1.38
N SER A 63 18.64 -0.04 0.19
CA SER A 63 19.92 -0.54 -0.35
C SER A 63 21.15 -0.20 0.49
N ASN A 64 21.06 0.83 1.34
CA ASN A 64 22.14 1.29 2.22
C ASN A 64 22.22 0.52 3.55
N SER A 65 21.29 -0.40 3.79
CA SER A 65 21.33 -1.27 4.95
C SER A 65 22.31 -2.42 4.72
N SER A 66 23.03 -2.84 5.75
CA SER A 66 23.81 -4.09 5.74
C SER A 66 22.90 -5.34 5.78
N SER A 67 21.63 -5.21 5.36
CA SER A 67 20.66 -6.30 5.39
C SER A 67 20.85 -7.20 4.17
N GLU A 68 20.82 -8.51 4.39
CA GLU A 68 21.13 -9.50 3.35
C GLU A 68 19.99 -9.70 2.32
N ASP A 69 18.91 -8.91 2.42
CA ASP A 69 17.74 -8.93 1.52
C ASP A 69 17.33 -7.50 1.09
N PRO A 70 18.14 -6.81 0.26
CA PRO A 70 17.75 -5.56 -0.38
C PRO A 70 16.67 -5.83 -1.44
N GLY A 71 15.59 -5.05 -1.44
CA GLY A 71 14.54 -5.26 -2.41
C GLY A 71 13.18 -4.74 -1.98
N THR A 72 12.20 -4.99 -2.84
CA THR A 72 10.78 -4.68 -2.59
C THR A 72 9.99 -5.96 -2.81
N TYR A 73 9.17 -6.37 -1.85
CA TYR A 73 8.39 -7.61 -1.94
C TYR A 73 7.06 -7.49 -1.20
N LEU A 74 6.11 -8.36 -1.57
CA LEU A 74 4.88 -8.56 -0.80
C LEU A 74 5.07 -9.75 0.14
N LEU A 75 4.87 -9.52 1.42
CA LEU A 75 4.88 -10.54 2.47
C LEU A 75 3.44 -10.95 2.80
N ASN A 76 3.19 -12.25 2.82
CA ASN A 76 2.00 -12.83 3.42
C ASN A 76 2.27 -13.03 4.92
N PRO A 77 1.61 -12.27 5.82
CA PRO A 77 1.81 -12.42 7.25
C PRO A 77 1.27 -13.76 7.81
N GLN A 78 0.44 -14.49 7.05
CA GLN A 78 -0.18 -15.72 7.52
C GLN A 78 0.78 -16.92 7.48
N ASP A 79 1.59 -17.03 6.44
CA ASP A 79 2.48 -18.17 6.20
C ASP A 79 3.95 -17.76 6.01
N GLY A 80 4.25 -16.46 6.00
CA GLY A 80 5.58 -15.92 5.76
C GLY A 80 6.04 -16.01 4.29
N SER A 81 5.18 -16.43 3.37
CA SER A 81 5.51 -16.47 1.95
C SER A 81 5.75 -15.06 1.41
N ARG A 82 6.74 -14.93 0.52
CA ARG A 82 7.10 -13.65 -0.10
C ARG A 82 6.99 -13.72 -1.61
N ILE A 83 6.60 -12.60 -2.20
CA ILE A 83 6.55 -12.40 -3.64
C ILE A 83 7.43 -11.23 -3.99
N GLU A 84 8.51 -11.51 -4.71
CA GLU A 84 9.45 -10.50 -5.15
C GLU A 84 8.77 -9.53 -6.13
N LEU A 85 8.97 -8.24 -5.89
CA LEU A 85 8.60 -7.17 -6.81
C LEU A 85 9.87 -6.56 -7.41
N PRO A 86 9.75 -5.81 -8.52
CA PRO A 86 10.87 -5.00 -8.99
C PRO A 86 11.38 -4.10 -7.86
N THR A 87 12.68 -3.84 -7.80
CA THR A 87 13.21 -2.91 -6.80
C THR A 87 12.79 -1.48 -7.15
N LEU A 88 12.24 -0.75 -6.18
CA LEU A 88 12.06 0.71 -6.31
C LEU A 88 13.43 1.38 -6.42
N ARG A 89 13.53 2.42 -7.25
CA ARG A 89 14.80 3.16 -7.42
C ARG A 89 15.20 3.84 -6.10
N ASP A 90 16.49 4.10 -5.91
CA ASP A 90 16.99 4.71 -4.67
C ASP A 90 16.40 6.10 -4.38
N ASP A 91 15.98 6.85 -5.40
CA ASP A 91 15.28 8.14 -5.26
C ASP A 91 13.79 8.00 -4.90
N ASP A 92 13.23 6.79 -5.00
CA ASP A 92 11.83 6.45 -4.80
C ASP A 92 11.64 5.67 -3.48
N VAL A 93 12.30 6.12 -2.42
CA VAL A 93 12.08 5.60 -1.07
C VAL A 93 10.64 5.92 -0.66
N LEU A 94 9.87 4.88 -0.35
CA LEU A 94 8.53 5.04 0.20
C LEU A 94 8.63 5.74 1.55
N ARG A 95 7.51 6.25 2.04
CA ARG A 95 7.46 6.92 3.34
C ARG A 95 6.29 6.36 4.14
N GLU A 96 6.24 6.66 5.43
CA GLU A 96 5.18 6.18 6.32
C GLU A 96 3.77 6.67 5.92
N ASN A 97 3.69 7.79 5.20
CA ASN A 97 2.47 8.35 4.66
C ASN A 97 2.06 7.77 3.29
N CYS A 98 2.79 6.77 2.78
CA CYS A 98 2.37 6.02 1.61
C CYS A 98 1.33 4.96 1.99
N ARG A 99 0.42 4.63 1.08
CA ARG A 99 -0.48 3.47 1.21
C ARG A 99 -0.35 2.56 0.00
N CYS A 100 -0.51 1.26 0.22
CA CYS A 100 -0.39 0.22 -0.80
C CYS A 100 -1.73 -0.50 -1.00
N ILE A 101 -2.15 -0.67 -2.25
CA ILE A 101 -3.40 -1.34 -2.63
C ILE A 101 -3.10 -2.33 -3.76
N LEU A 102 -3.63 -3.55 -3.65
CA LEU A 102 -3.58 -4.54 -4.72
C LEU A 102 -4.87 -4.47 -5.55
N SER A 103 -4.75 -4.56 -6.86
CA SER A 103 -5.90 -4.44 -7.78
C SER A 103 -6.89 -5.60 -7.68
N ASP A 104 -6.42 -6.79 -7.28
CA ASP A 104 -7.17 -8.04 -7.14
C ASP A 104 -6.34 -9.05 -6.31
N ARG A 105 -6.69 -10.34 -6.38
CA ARG A 105 -5.89 -11.47 -5.89
C ARG A 105 -4.50 -11.48 -6.54
N VAL A 106 -3.53 -11.93 -5.76
CA VAL A 106 -2.12 -11.56 -5.88
C VAL A 106 -1.43 -11.99 -7.19
N ALA A 107 -1.88 -13.08 -7.81
CA ALA A 107 -1.32 -13.54 -9.07
C ALA A 107 -1.70 -12.61 -10.23
N GLY A 108 -0.72 -11.91 -10.82
CA GLY A 108 -0.95 -10.98 -11.92
C GLY A 108 -1.60 -9.66 -11.50
N CYS A 109 -1.72 -9.38 -10.20
CA CYS A 109 -2.32 -8.13 -9.73
C CYS A 109 -1.43 -6.93 -9.99
N GLY A 110 -2.07 -5.77 -10.10
CA GLY A 110 -1.40 -4.48 -10.03
C GLY A 110 -1.16 -4.09 -8.57
N VAL A 111 0.07 -3.67 -8.26
CA VAL A 111 0.43 -3.05 -6.99
C VAL A 111 0.42 -1.55 -7.20
N LEU A 112 -0.44 -0.84 -6.49
CA LEU A 112 -0.50 0.62 -6.50
C LEU A 112 -0.05 1.14 -5.14
N VAL A 113 0.98 1.99 -5.15
CA VAL A 113 1.41 2.75 -3.98
C VAL A 113 1.17 4.23 -4.25
N PHE A 114 0.62 4.96 -3.30
CA PHE A 114 0.44 6.41 -3.43
C PHE A 114 0.80 7.12 -2.13
N ASP A 115 1.35 8.32 -2.27
CA ASP A 115 1.63 9.20 -1.15
C ASP A 115 0.37 10.03 -0.81
N MET A 116 0.00 10.08 0.48
CA MET A 116 -1.15 10.85 0.96
C MET A 116 -0.86 12.35 1.13
N GLN A 117 0.40 12.75 1.18
CA GLN A 117 0.86 14.13 1.33
C GLN A 117 1.41 14.72 0.03
N SER A 118 1.80 13.88 -0.94
CA SER A 118 2.26 14.33 -2.24
C SER A 118 1.48 13.71 -3.40
N PRO A 119 1.29 14.44 -4.52
CA PRO A 119 0.52 13.96 -5.66
C PRO A 119 1.32 12.98 -6.54
N VAL A 120 1.91 11.96 -5.93
CA VAL A 120 2.75 10.95 -6.57
C VAL A 120 2.22 9.56 -6.26
N LYS A 121 2.24 8.70 -7.29
CA LYS A 121 1.92 7.29 -7.20
C LYS A 121 2.95 6.43 -7.95
N TRP A 122 3.09 5.20 -7.49
CA TRP A 122 3.91 4.16 -8.10
C TRP A 122 3.05 2.97 -8.44
N PHE A 123 3.32 2.36 -9.58
CA PHE A 123 2.61 1.16 -10.01
C PHE A 123 3.57 0.10 -10.57
N CYS A 124 3.35 -1.16 -10.23
CA CYS A 124 3.94 -2.31 -10.90
C CYS A 124 2.93 -3.47 -11.00
N ARG A 125 3.26 -4.54 -11.75
CA ARG A 125 2.47 -5.78 -11.79
C ARG A 125 3.25 -6.93 -11.17
N VAL A 126 2.54 -7.79 -10.45
CA VAL A 126 3.08 -9.02 -9.88
C VAL A 126 3.26 -10.08 -10.96
N GLY A 127 4.44 -10.71 -11.02
CA GLY A 127 4.66 -11.97 -11.77
C GLY A 127 4.74 -11.87 -13.30
N VAL A 128 4.93 -10.68 -13.88
CA VAL A 128 5.00 -10.52 -15.35
C VAL A 128 6.45 -10.36 -15.83
N GLY A 129 7.18 -11.48 -15.93
CA GLY A 129 8.42 -11.63 -16.73
C GLY A 129 9.61 -10.71 -16.44
N GLU A 130 10.76 -11.01 -17.06
CA GLU A 130 11.92 -10.12 -17.10
C GLU A 130 11.53 -8.81 -17.81
N GLY A 131 11.62 -7.67 -17.10
CA GLY A 131 11.29 -6.35 -17.63
C GLY A 131 10.14 -5.62 -16.94
N CYS A 132 9.48 -6.22 -15.95
CA CYS A 132 8.58 -5.47 -15.08
C CYS A 132 9.36 -4.47 -14.21
N CYS A 133 8.93 -3.21 -14.21
CA CYS A 133 9.51 -2.15 -13.42
C CYS A 133 8.42 -1.30 -12.76
N TRP A 134 8.82 -0.57 -11.72
CA TRP A 134 7.95 0.46 -11.15
C TRP A 134 7.79 1.63 -12.10
N SER A 135 6.55 2.08 -12.23
CA SER A 135 6.18 3.26 -12.99
C SER A 135 5.73 4.35 -12.01
N ARG A 136 6.47 5.45 -11.95
CA ARG A 136 6.15 6.62 -11.12
C ARG A 136 5.37 7.64 -11.92
N HIS A 137 4.26 8.11 -11.36
CA HIS A 137 3.38 9.07 -12.00
C HIS A 137 2.94 10.15 -11.02
N GLY A 138 2.98 11.40 -11.47
CA GLY A 138 2.22 12.47 -10.83
C GLY A 138 0.73 12.33 -11.15
N TYR A 139 -0.13 12.82 -10.27
CA TYR A 139 -1.56 12.95 -10.53
C TYR A 139 -2.05 14.36 -10.19
N ASP A 140 -3.16 14.75 -10.80
CA ASP A 140 -3.86 15.99 -10.48
C ASP A 140 -5.35 15.69 -10.40
N ILE A 141 -5.91 15.81 -9.20
CA ILE A 141 -7.34 15.62 -8.92
C ILE A 141 -7.99 16.94 -8.52
N GLY A 142 -7.36 18.06 -8.89
CA GLY A 142 -7.83 19.41 -8.65
C GLY A 142 -7.38 20.02 -7.33
N CYS A 143 -7.98 21.17 -7.02
CA CYS A 143 -7.69 21.95 -5.82
C CYS A 143 -8.94 22.12 -4.95
N TYR A 144 -8.72 22.54 -3.71
CA TYR A 144 -9.75 23.08 -2.83
C TYR A 144 -9.28 24.42 -2.24
N ASP A 145 -10.24 25.29 -2.00
CA ASP A 145 -10.00 26.58 -1.36
C ASP A 145 -10.18 26.43 0.15
N LEU A 146 -9.32 27.11 0.90
CA LEU A 146 -9.52 27.36 2.32
C LEU A 146 -10.00 28.81 2.50
N PRO A 147 -10.67 29.15 3.61
CA PRO A 147 -10.96 30.55 3.89
C PRO A 147 -9.67 31.38 3.84
N VAL A 148 -9.76 32.58 3.29
CA VAL A 148 -8.61 33.44 2.93
C VAL A 148 -7.71 33.70 4.13
N GLU A 149 -8.29 33.74 5.33
CA GLU A 149 -7.61 33.94 6.60
C GLU A 149 -6.64 32.81 6.95
N TYR A 150 -6.93 31.57 6.50
CA TYR A 150 -6.07 30.41 6.71
C TYR A 150 -5.08 30.22 5.57
N CYS A 151 -5.57 30.30 4.32
CA CYS A 151 -4.68 30.23 3.16
C CYS A 151 -5.32 30.87 1.93
N PRO A 152 -4.71 31.93 1.36
CA PRO A 152 -5.23 32.60 0.16
C PRO A 152 -4.90 31.84 -1.14
N ILE A 153 -4.16 30.73 -1.06
CA ILE A 153 -3.70 29.96 -2.22
C ILE A 153 -4.45 28.62 -2.24
N PRO A 154 -5.12 28.28 -3.37
CA PRO A 154 -5.77 26.98 -3.53
C PRO A 154 -4.80 25.83 -3.24
N LYS A 155 -5.26 24.86 -2.44
CA LYS A 155 -4.47 23.69 -2.05
C LYS A 155 -4.76 22.53 -2.99
N LYS A 156 -3.71 21.81 -3.42
CA LYS A 156 -3.88 20.59 -4.20
C LYS A 156 -4.54 19.50 -3.37
N LYS A 157 -5.48 18.79 -3.99
CA LYS A 157 -6.08 17.58 -3.42
C LYS A 157 -5.08 16.41 -3.57
N ASN A 158 -4.98 15.59 -2.52
CA ASN A 158 -4.22 14.34 -2.53
C ASN A 158 -5.19 13.16 -2.43
N LEU A 159 -4.77 11.99 -2.92
CA LEU A 159 -5.51 10.76 -2.72
C LEU A 159 -5.47 10.40 -1.24
N PHE A 160 -6.65 10.24 -0.65
CA PHE A 160 -6.79 9.77 0.73
C PHE A 160 -7.14 8.29 0.76
N ASP A 161 -8.14 7.89 -0.02
CA ASP A 161 -8.61 6.50 -0.09
C ASP A 161 -8.83 5.99 -1.51
N ILE A 162 -8.53 4.71 -1.70
CA ILE A 162 -8.63 4.02 -2.98
C ILE A 162 -9.22 2.64 -2.75
N ALA A 163 -10.31 2.35 -3.46
CA ALA A 163 -10.86 1.01 -3.58
C ALA A 163 -10.28 0.29 -4.80
N ALA A 164 -9.97 -0.99 -4.64
CA ALA A 164 -9.62 -1.87 -5.75
C ALA A 164 -10.77 -2.84 -6.03
N VAL A 165 -11.27 -2.86 -7.26
CA VAL A 165 -12.38 -3.71 -7.68
C VAL A 165 -12.06 -4.29 -9.06
N ASN A 166 -12.00 -5.63 -9.13
CA ASN A 166 -11.80 -6.39 -10.37
C ASN A 166 -10.62 -5.88 -11.23
N GLY A 167 -9.46 -5.66 -10.62
CA GLY A 167 -8.27 -5.20 -11.33
C GLY A 167 -8.21 -3.69 -11.60
N SER A 168 -9.22 -2.92 -11.18
CA SER A 168 -9.30 -1.47 -11.36
C SER A 168 -9.24 -0.73 -10.02
N PHE A 169 -8.72 0.51 -10.05
CA PHE A 169 -8.62 1.37 -8.87
C PHE A 169 -9.58 2.54 -8.97
N PHE A 170 -10.29 2.82 -7.89
CA PHE A 170 -11.29 3.88 -7.78
C PHE A 170 -11.01 4.73 -6.54
N PHE A 171 -11.23 6.03 -6.64
CA PHE A 171 -11.13 6.96 -5.53
C PHE A 171 -12.39 7.81 -5.47
N PHE A 172 -12.67 8.31 -4.28
CA PHE A 172 -13.75 9.27 -4.07
C PHE A 172 -13.23 10.68 -4.30
N ASP A 173 -13.90 11.43 -5.17
CA ASP A 173 -13.70 12.86 -5.31
C ASP A 173 -14.90 13.60 -4.73
N TRP A 174 -14.60 14.61 -3.92
CA TRP A 174 -15.59 15.53 -3.38
C TRP A 174 -15.42 16.87 -4.08
N ASN A 175 -16.39 17.25 -4.92
CA ASN A 175 -16.36 18.50 -5.65
C ASN A 175 -17.09 19.66 -4.95
N GLY A 176 -17.49 19.50 -3.68
CA GLY A 176 -18.19 20.54 -2.92
C GLY A 176 -19.70 20.64 -3.18
N SER A 177 -20.28 19.79 -4.03
CA SER A 177 -21.72 19.82 -4.36
C SER A 177 -22.31 18.41 -4.55
N LEU A 178 -23.55 18.20 -4.07
CA LEU A 178 -24.37 16.98 -4.20
C LEU A 178 -23.62 15.64 -4.21
N GLY A 179 -22.97 15.32 -3.09
CA GLY A 179 -22.51 13.96 -2.76
C GLY A 179 -21.15 13.56 -3.36
N PRO A 180 -20.54 12.49 -2.85
CA PRO A 180 -19.26 11.99 -3.36
C PRO A 180 -19.44 11.43 -4.77
N GLN A 181 -18.51 11.76 -5.67
CA GLN A 181 -18.42 11.14 -7.00
C GLN A 181 -17.30 10.09 -6.99
N VAL A 182 -17.55 8.95 -7.64
CA VAL A 182 -16.54 7.90 -7.79
C VAL A 182 -15.80 8.12 -9.10
N SER A 183 -14.49 8.28 -9.01
CA SER A 183 -13.61 8.45 -10.15
C SER A 183 -12.65 7.26 -10.24
N SER A 184 -12.44 6.74 -11.44
CA SER A 184 -11.44 5.69 -11.67
C SER A 184 -10.06 6.31 -11.85
N ILE A 185 -9.04 5.71 -11.26
CA ILE A 185 -7.66 6.02 -11.65
C ILE A 185 -7.41 5.35 -13.00
N GLN A 186 -7.49 6.13 -14.06
CA GLN A 186 -7.02 5.69 -15.38
C GLN A 186 -5.49 5.65 -15.33
N ILE A 187 -4.93 4.47 -15.05
CA ILE A 187 -3.50 4.25 -15.29
C ILE A 187 -3.41 3.92 -16.78
N LEU A 188 -3.22 4.95 -17.60
CA LEU A 188 -3.18 4.83 -19.05
C LEU A 188 -1.91 4.07 -19.45
N TYR A 189 -1.94 2.73 -19.42
CA TYR A 189 -0.91 1.91 -20.04
C TYR A 189 -1.11 1.95 -21.54
N ARG A 190 -0.55 2.95 -22.22
CA ARG A 190 -0.20 2.75 -23.62
C ARG A 190 1.17 2.08 -23.66
N TRP A 191 1.22 0.78 -23.35
CA TRP A 191 2.35 -0.03 -23.77
C TRP A 191 2.29 -0.07 -25.29
N ARG A 192 3.10 0.74 -25.98
CA ARG A 192 3.39 0.46 -27.39
C ARG A 192 4.21 -0.82 -27.38
N SER A 193 3.56 -1.95 -27.60
CA SER A 193 4.24 -3.11 -28.16
C SER A 193 4.76 -2.67 -29.53
N GLY A 194 6.02 -2.26 -29.60
CA GLY A 194 6.74 -2.24 -30.87
C GLY A 194 6.96 -3.69 -31.30
N PRO A 195 6.66 -4.07 -32.55
CA PRO A 195 6.89 -5.43 -33.02
C PRO A 195 8.40 -5.68 -33.19
N THR A 196 8.79 -6.89 -32.77
CA THR A 196 9.96 -7.73 -33.13
C THR A 196 11.13 -7.08 -33.85
#